data_AF-A0A1N6EDL8-F1
#
_entry.id   AF-A0A1N6EDL8-F1
#
_cell.length_a   1.000
_cell.length_b   1.000
_cell.length_c   1.000
_cell.angle_alpha   90.00
_cell.angle_beta   90.00
_cell.angle_gamma   90.00
#
_symmetry.space_group_name_H-M   'P 1'
#
loop_
_entity.id
_entity.type
_entity.pdbx_description
1 polymer ?
#
loop_
_entity_poly.entity_id
_entity_poly.type
_entity_poly.pdbx_seq_one_letter_code
_entity_poly.pdbx_strand_id
1 'polypeptide(L)'
;MCALAGLLTLAATPALAAPYACTVAAFTTFDTDDTAFIAANHRKTYDLAISGDTITLAMHSPDFEPYTATYIVARREMLSTIAQRRDRESVDLLVLPPRPAERIAEDGGFTTTLTVAGSHYANSWLLACTAR
;
A
#
# COMPACT_ATOMS: atom_id res chain seq x y z
N MET A 1 -37.01 -5.37 44.69
CA MET A 1 -36.73 -5.86 43.32
C MET A 1 -35.96 -4.78 42.59
N CYS A 2 -34.67 -4.98 42.33
CA CYS A 2 -33.87 -4.08 41.48
C CYS A 2 -33.00 -4.97 40.58
N ALA A 3 -33.41 -5.10 39.33
CA ALA A 3 -32.64 -5.80 38.31
C ALA A 3 -31.58 -4.83 37.78
N LEU A 4 -30.31 -5.06 38.12
CA LEU A 4 -29.19 -4.43 37.41
C LEU A 4 -29.08 -5.11 36.04
N ALA A 5 -29.48 -4.38 35.00
CA ALA A 5 -29.17 -4.74 33.62
C ALA A 5 -27.69 -4.41 33.35
N GLY A 6 -26.84 -5.44 33.33
CA GLY A 6 -25.46 -5.31 32.93
C GLY A 6 -25.37 -5.00 31.43
N LEU A 7 -24.88 -3.81 31.09
CA LEU A 7 -24.45 -3.49 29.73
C LEU A 7 -23.25 -4.39 29.39
N LEU A 8 -23.47 -5.39 28.55
CA LEU A 8 -22.41 -6.08 27.81
C LEU A 8 -21.82 -5.08 26.81
N THR A 9 -20.74 -4.40 27.19
CA THR A 9 -19.85 -3.72 26.25
C THR A 9 -19.16 -4.78 25.40
N LEU A 10 -19.67 -5.04 24.20
CA LEU A 10 -18.90 -5.73 23.16
C LEU A 10 -17.67 -4.87 22.87
N ALA A 11 -16.52 -5.28 23.42
CA ALA A 11 -15.25 -4.78 22.97
C ALA A 11 -15.08 -5.20 21.52
N ALA A 12 -15.29 -4.27 20.59
CA ALA A 12 -14.93 -4.45 19.20
C ALA A 12 -13.42 -4.67 19.15
N THR A 13 -12.99 -5.91 18.98
CA THR A 13 -11.60 -6.21 18.64
C THR A 13 -11.29 -5.49 17.34
N PRO A 14 -10.29 -4.59 17.29
CA PRO A 14 -9.90 -3.98 16.04
C PRO A 14 -9.52 -5.09 15.08
N ALA A 15 -10.19 -5.15 13.93
CA ALA A 15 -9.79 -6.04 12.85
C ALA A 15 -8.35 -5.71 12.51
N LEU A 16 -7.44 -6.66 12.72
CA LEU A 16 -6.03 -6.51 12.41
C LEU A 16 -5.92 -6.19 10.91
N ALA A 17 -5.18 -5.14 10.55
CA ALA A 17 -4.94 -4.79 9.16
C ALA A 17 -4.37 -6.02 8.42
N ALA A 18 -4.96 -6.39 7.28
CA ALA A 18 -4.49 -7.54 6.50
C ALA A 18 -3.10 -7.22 5.91
N PRO A 19 -2.04 -7.99 6.23
CA PRO A 19 -0.70 -7.75 5.72
C PRO A 19 -0.49 -8.49 4.39
N TYR A 20 0.14 -7.81 3.43
CA TYR A 20 0.55 -8.36 2.14
C TYR A 20 2.05 -8.18 1.94
N ALA A 21 2.71 -9.21 1.40
CA ALA A 21 4.07 -9.10 0.89
C ALA A 21 4.00 -8.65 -0.57
N CYS A 22 4.74 -7.61 -0.96
CA CYS A 22 4.80 -7.16 -2.34
C CYS A 22 6.23 -7.12 -2.88
N THR A 23 6.40 -7.41 -4.17
CA THR A 23 7.66 -7.28 -4.90
C THR A 23 7.48 -6.41 -6.15
N VAL A 24 8.56 -5.80 -6.63
CA VAL A 24 8.52 -4.96 -7.84
C VAL A 24 8.50 -5.83 -9.09
N ALA A 25 7.34 -5.96 -9.72
CA ALA A 25 7.16 -6.65 -10.99
C ALA A 25 7.63 -5.83 -12.19
N ALA A 26 7.41 -4.51 -12.15
CA ALA A 26 7.90 -3.56 -13.16
C ALA A 26 8.26 -2.22 -12.52
N PHE A 27 9.21 -1.51 -13.12
CA PHE A 27 9.63 -0.18 -12.70
C PHE A 27 9.75 0.74 -13.92
N THR A 28 9.21 1.95 -13.79
CA THR A 28 9.29 3.00 -14.80
C THR A 28 9.80 4.28 -14.15
N THR A 29 10.78 4.92 -14.79
CA THR A 29 11.40 6.19 -14.40
C THR A 29 11.55 7.07 -15.65
N PHE A 30 11.74 8.37 -15.45
CA PHE A 30 11.99 9.30 -16.56
C PHE A 30 13.37 9.12 -17.20
N ASP A 31 14.39 8.78 -16.38
CA ASP A 31 15.74 8.51 -16.84
C ASP A 31 15.94 7.00 -17.01
N THR A 32 15.83 6.52 -18.24
CA THR A 32 15.89 5.09 -18.57
C THR A 32 17.31 4.56 -18.74
N ASP A 33 18.31 5.43 -18.78
CA ASP A 33 19.69 5.03 -19.07
C ASP A 33 20.45 4.57 -17.81
N ASP A 34 19.94 4.92 -16.62
CA ASP A 34 20.47 4.45 -15.34
C ASP A 34 20.00 3.02 -15.00
N THR A 35 20.62 2.07 -15.69
CA THR A 35 20.35 0.63 -15.51
C THR A 35 20.64 0.12 -14.09
N ALA A 36 21.60 0.72 -13.39
CA ALA A 36 21.94 0.34 -12.01
C ALA A 36 20.82 0.77 -11.04
N PHE A 37 20.31 1.99 -11.20
CA PHE A 37 19.17 2.49 -10.44
C PHE A 37 17.90 1.68 -10.71
N ILE A 38 17.62 1.33 -11.97
CA ILE A 38 16.49 0.47 -12.34
C ILE A 38 16.62 -0.90 -11.65
N ALA A 39 17.79 -1.53 -11.73
CA ALA A 39 18.03 -2.83 -11.10
C ALA A 39 17.89 -2.77 -9.57
N ALA A 40 18.37 -1.71 -8.93
CA ALA A 40 18.20 -1.48 -7.49
C ALA A 40 16.72 -1.33 -7.12
N ASN A 41 15.94 -0.61 -7.92
CA ASN A 41 14.50 -0.47 -7.69
C ASN A 41 13.73 -1.78 -7.83
N HIS A 42 14.15 -2.67 -8.75
CA HIS A 42 13.56 -4.02 -8.86
C HIS A 42 13.83 -4.92 -7.64
N ARG A 43 14.88 -4.64 -6.86
CA ARG A 43 15.19 -5.39 -5.63
C ARG A 43 14.42 -4.90 -4.40
N LYS A 44 13.60 -3.87 -4.53
CA LYS A 44 12.73 -3.42 -3.44
C LYS A 44 11.65 -4.46 -3.17
N THR A 45 11.37 -4.66 -1.90
CA THR A 45 10.18 -5.38 -1.42
C THR A 45 9.36 -4.44 -0.54
N TYR A 46 8.08 -4.76 -0.37
CA TYR A 46 7.19 -3.96 0.45
C TYR A 46 6.31 -4.85 1.33
N ASP A 47 6.02 -4.36 2.53
CA ASP A 47 4.91 -4.85 3.33
C ASP A 47 3.77 -3.84 3.24
N LEU A 48 2.61 -4.29 2.76
CA LEU A 48 1.41 -3.46 2.59
C LEU A 48 0.36 -3.89 3.61
N ALA A 49 -0.16 -2.93 4.38
CA ALA A 49 -1.24 -3.15 5.33
C ALA A 49 -2.42 -2.23 5.03
N ILE A 50 -3.62 -2.80 4.94
CA ILE A 50 -4.87 -2.06 4.67
C ILE A 50 -5.73 -2.04 5.93
N SER A 51 -6.10 -0.84 6.40
CA SER A 51 -6.98 -0.64 7.55
C SER A 51 -7.99 0.48 7.26
N GLY A 52 -9.22 0.09 6.90
CA GLY A 52 -10.27 1.04 6.54
C GLY A 52 -9.88 1.96 5.37
N ASP A 53 -9.76 3.26 5.65
CA ASP A 53 -9.36 4.29 4.69
C ASP A 53 -7.84 4.57 4.70
N THR A 54 -7.07 3.80 5.47
CA THR A 54 -5.63 3.99 5.61
C THR A 54 -4.89 2.80 5.02
N ILE A 55 -3.82 3.09 4.27
CA ILE A 55 -2.93 2.08 3.72
C ILE A 55 -1.50 2.42 4.15
N THR A 56 -0.84 1.49 4.81
CA THR A 56 0.57 1.64 5.21
C THR A 56 1.42 0.78 4.29
N LEU A 57 2.49 1.36 3.76
CA LEU A 57 3.45 0.68 2.89
C LEU A 57 4.85 0.85 3.48
N ALA A 58 5.46 -0.24 3.91
CA ALA A 58 6.84 -0.27 4.37
C ALA A 58 7.72 -0.84 3.27
N MET A 59 8.73 -0.10 2.83
CA MET A 59 9.71 -0.48 1.82
C MET A 59 10.97 -1.03 2.48
N HIS A 60 11.45 -2.14 1.93
CA HIS A 60 12.73 -2.76 2.31
C HIS A 60 13.60 -2.94 1.07
N SER A 61 14.89 -2.67 1.21
CA SER A 61 15.86 -2.84 0.13
C SER A 61 17.27 -2.96 0.69
N PRO A 62 18.16 -3.75 0.07
CA PRO A 62 19.59 -3.68 0.37
C PRO A 62 20.27 -2.41 -0.19
N ASP A 63 19.62 -1.70 -1.12
CA ASP A 63 20.21 -0.59 -1.87
C ASP A 63 19.70 0.79 -1.42
N PHE A 64 18.64 0.83 -0.61
CA PHE A 64 17.99 2.06 -0.18
C PHE A 64 17.64 1.99 1.30
N GLU A 65 17.65 3.15 1.96
CA GLU A 65 17.20 3.27 3.35
C GLU A 65 15.73 2.82 3.49
N PRO A 66 15.41 1.98 4.49
CA PRO A 66 14.04 1.56 4.75
C PRO A 66 13.13 2.76 4.97
N TYR A 67 11.91 2.65 4.47
CA TYR A 67 10.97 3.76 4.52
C TYR A 67 9.55 3.26 4.74
N THR A 68 8.78 3.95 5.59
CA THR A 68 7.36 3.64 5.80
C THR A 68 6.52 4.87 5.50
N ALA A 69 5.51 4.68 4.64
CA ALA A 69 4.53 5.70 4.28
C ALA A 69 3.12 5.26 4.65
N THR A 70 2.29 6.24 5.01
CA THR A 70 0.87 6.06 5.19
C THR A 70 0.12 6.89 4.14
N TYR A 71 -0.79 6.24 3.44
CA TYR A 71 -1.66 6.79 2.41
C TYR A 71 -3.09 6.81 2.92
N ILE A 72 -3.85 7.83 2.51
CA ILE A 72 -5.27 7.94 2.80
C ILE A 72 -6.05 7.69 1.51
N VAL A 73 -7.07 6.84 1.57
CA VAL A 73 -7.97 6.57 0.44
C VAL A 73 -8.67 7.87 0.04
N ALA A 74 -8.33 8.37 -1.15
CA ALA A 74 -8.92 9.57 -1.72
C ALA A 74 -10.20 9.26 -2.49
N ARG A 75 -10.26 8.09 -3.13
CA ARG A 75 -11.39 7.67 -3.95
C ARG A 75 -11.50 6.15 -4.03
N ARG A 76 -12.73 5.65 -4.02
CA ARG A 76 -13.07 4.28 -4.40
C ARG A 76 -13.93 4.34 -5.66
N GLU A 77 -13.42 3.79 -6.75
CA GLU A 77 -14.09 3.67 -8.03
C GLU A 77 -14.47 2.23 -8.30
N MET A 78 -15.28 2.01 -9.34
CA MET A 78 -15.71 0.66 -9.74
C MET A 78 -14.53 -0.27 -10.05
N LEU A 79 -13.43 0.27 -10.57
CA LEU A 79 -12.27 -0.51 -11.03
C LEU A 79 -11.01 -0.31 -10.19
N SER A 80 -11.00 0.61 -9.23
CA SER A 80 -9.81 0.88 -8.42
C SER A 80 -10.12 1.57 -7.10
N THR A 81 -9.22 1.39 -6.14
CA THR A 81 -9.10 2.25 -4.97
C THR A 81 -7.85 3.09 -5.14
N ILE A 82 -7.99 4.42 -5.03
CA ILE A 82 -6.88 5.37 -5.13
C ILE A 82 -6.62 5.91 -3.73
N ALA A 83 -5.44 5.64 -3.21
CA ALA A 83 -4.92 6.24 -1.99
C ALA A 83 -3.79 7.22 -2.32
N GLN A 84 -3.71 8.29 -1.55
CA GLN A 84 -2.75 9.36 -1.78
C GLN A 84 -1.99 9.71 -0.51
N ARG A 85 -0.75 10.13 -0.69
CA ARG A 85 0.07 10.81 0.30
C ARG A 85 0.63 12.06 -0.37
N ARG A 86 0.64 13.17 0.35
CA ARG A 86 1.26 14.41 -0.13
C ARG A 86 2.10 14.98 1.00
N ASP A 87 3.32 15.34 0.67
CA ASP A 87 4.17 16.16 1.53
C ASP A 87 4.65 17.40 0.76
N ARG A 88 5.70 18.05 1.25
CA ARG A 88 6.24 19.27 0.63
C ARG A 88 7.03 18.99 -0.64
N GLU A 89 7.50 17.76 -0.82
CA GLU A 89 8.47 17.38 -1.85
C GLU A 89 7.84 16.49 -2.91
N SER A 90 6.83 15.69 -2.56
CA SER A 90 6.17 14.77 -3.48
C SER A 90 4.66 14.64 -3.29
N VAL A 91 4.05 14.14 -4.36
CA VAL A 91 2.72 13.53 -4.35
C VAL A 91 2.89 12.07 -4.72
N ASP A 92 2.39 11.21 -3.84
CA ASP A 92 2.44 9.77 -4.00
C ASP A 92 1.02 9.24 -4.20
N LEU A 93 0.84 8.36 -5.18
CA LEU A 93 -0.42 7.70 -5.50
C LEU A 93 -0.22 6.20 -5.43
N LEU A 94 -1.12 5.53 -4.71
CA LEU A 94 -1.20 4.08 -4.64
C LEU A 94 -2.55 3.65 -5.21
N VAL A 95 -2.53 2.88 -6.30
CA VAL A 95 -3.73 2.42 -7.00
C VAL A 95 -3.87 0.92 -6.79
N LEU A 96 -4.90 0.53 -6.03
CA LEU A 96 -5.22 -0.85 -5.70
C LEU A 96 -6.45 -1.32 -6.49
N PRO A 97 -6.67 -2.63 -6.64
CA PRO A 97 -7.94 -3.16 -7.08
C PRO A 97 -9.10 -2.68 -6.19
N PRO A 98 -10.35 -2.68 -6.68
CA PRO A 98 -11.50 -2.16 -5.95
C PRO A 98 -12.00 -3.11 -4.85
N ARG A 99 -11.32 -4.24 -4.62
CA ARG A 99 -11.82 -5.34 -3.77
C ARG A 99 -11.53 -5.06 -2.29
N PRO A 100 -12.43 -5.43 -1.37
CA PRO A 100 -12.13 -5.49 0.06
C PRO A 100 -10.92 -6.39 0.32
N ALA A 101 -10.09 -6.03 1.30
CA ALA A 101 -8.89 -6.78 1.66
C ALA A 101 -9.16 -8.28 1.89
N GLU A 102 -10.33 -8.61 2.48
CA GLU A 102 -10.75 -9.99 2.74
C GLU A 102 -10.85 -10.83 1.46
N ARG A 103 -11.37 -10.25 0.36
CA ARG A 103 -11.50 -10.93 -0.94
C ARG A 103 -10.15 -11.12 -1.63
N ILE A 104 -9.23 -10.18 -1.45
CA ILE A 104 -7.90 -10.23 -2.03
C ILE A 104 -7.09 -11.41 -1.47
N ALA A 105 -7.30 -11.75 -0.19
CA ALA A 105 -6.66 -12.91 0.42
C ALA A 105 -7.15 -14.24 -0.19
N GLU A 106 -8.43 -14.33 -0.58
CA GLU A 106 -9.02 -15.51 -1.24
C GLU A 106 -8.41 -15.76 -2.62
N ASP A 107 -8.03 -14.71 -3.34
CA ASP A 107 -7.48 -14.78 -4.71
C ASP A 107 -5.97 -15.12 -4.75
N GLY A 108 -5.31 -15.24 -3.59
CA GLY A 108 -3.88 -15.54 -3.48
C GLY A 108 -2.94 -14.36 -3.77
N GLY A 109 -3.43 -13.27 -4.38
CA GLY A 109 -2.66 -12.05 -4.59
C GLY A 109 -3.34 -11.02 -5.51
N PHE A 110 -2.67 -9.89 -5.69
CA PHE A 110 -3.10 -8.80 -6.56
C PHE A 110 -1.92 -7.96 -7.04
N THR A 111 -2.16 -7.11 -8.03
CA THR A 111 -1.20 -6.11 -8.46
C THR A 111 -1.67 -4.71 -8.09
N THR A 112 -0.76 -3.86 -7.62
CA THR A 112 -1.01 -2.44 -7.34
C THR A 112 0.07 -1.58 -7.97
N THR A 113 -0.26 -0.33 -8.28
CA THR A 113 0.73 0.63 -8.80
C THR A 113 1.01 1.69 -7.73
N LEU A 114 2.29 1.84 -7.38
CA LEU A 114 2.78 2.98 -6.61
C LEU A 114 3.40 3.98 -7.58
N THR A 115 3.03 5.25 -7.50
CA THR A 115 3.68 6.34 -8.22
C THR A 115 4.10 7.41 -7.25
N VAL A 116 5.35 7.85 -7.32
CA VAL A 116 5.90 8.94 -6.52
C VAL A 116 6.36 10.02 -7.49
N ALA A 117 5.74 11.19 -7.42
CA ALA A 117 6.03 12.32 -8.29
C ALA A 117 6.51 13.51 -7.45
N GLY A 118 7.75 13.94 -7.69
CA GLY A 118 8.31 15.17 -7.15
C GLY A 118 8.46 16.24 -8.23
N SER A 119 9.06 17.38 -7.89
CA SER A 119 9.23 18.49 -8.83
C SER A 119 10.14 18.17 -10.03
N HIS A 120 11.02 17.17 -9.90
CA HIS A 120 12.05 16.84 -10.90
C HIS A 120 12.09 15.36 -11.30
N TYR A 121 11.19 14.55 -10.77
CA TYR A 121 11.17 13.12 -11.06
C TYR A 121 9.76 12.56 -10.91
N ALA A 122 9.49 11.48 -11.64
CA ALA A 122 8.31 10.65 -11.47
C ALA A 122 8.72 9.19 -11.64
N ASN A 123 8.51 8.41 -10.59
CA ASN A 123 8.85 7.00 -10.55
C ASN A 123 7.57 6.19 -10.30
N SER A 124 7.42 5.08 -11.01
CA SER A 124 6.27 4.20 -10.90
C SER A 124 6.72 2.75 -10.73
N TRP A 125 6.14 2.06 -9.75
CA TRP A 125 6.39 0.67 -9.46
C TRP A 125 5.08 -0.10 -9.60
N LEU A 126 5.10 -1.13 -10.44
CA LEU A 126 4.08 -2.16 -10.45
C LEU A 126 4.45 -3.21 -9.41
N LEU A 127 3.63 -3.32 -8.37
CA LEU A 127 3.87 -4.21 -7.24
C LEU A 127 2.98 -5.44 -7.35
N ALA A 128 3.58 -6.63 -7.33
CA ALA A 128 2.85 -7.90 -7.20
C ALA A 128 2.79 -8.28 -5.72
N CYS A 129 1.58 -8.34 -5.17
CA CYS A 129 1.31 -8.52 -3.75
C CYS A 129 0.62 -9.86 -3.48
N THR A 130 1.00 -10.55 -2.41
CA THR A 130 0.40 -11.80 -1.94
C THR A 130 0.05 -11.70 -0.47
N ALA A 131 -1.07 -12.29 -0.05
CA ALA A 131 -1.45 -12.34 1.36
C ALA A 131 -0.41 -13.11 2.19
N ARG A 132 -0.24 -12.72 3.45
CA ARG A 132 0.59 -13.43 4.44
C ARG A 132 -0.26 -14.17 5.46
#